data_AF-A0A645G922-F1
#
_entry.id   AF-A0A645G922-F1
#
_cell.length_a   1.000
_cell.length_b   1.000
_cell.length_c   1.000
_cell.angle_alpha   90.00
_cell.angle_beta   90.00
_cell.angle_gamma   90.00
#
_symmetry.space_group_name_H-M   'P 1'
#
loop_
_entity.id
_entity.type
_entity.pdbx_description
1 polymer ?
#
loop_
_entity_poly.entity_id
_entity_poly.type
_entity_poly.pdbx_seq_one_letter_code
_entity_poly.pdbx_strand_id
1 'polypeptide(L)'
;MKGAVQDTKVWLFDTATAIEKLPKVIASEKRYFVIGKSPVTLKRIEEAGISLKNANGKINVGPMSARADTTTIGPNQSVNGDEIAAFDWLTQHGHLVEFRLVPDASCYSWQDARQKLK
;
A
#
# COMPACT_ATOMS: atom_id res chain seq x y z
N MET A 1 -12.27 -3.51 18.06
CA MET A 1 -11.54 -2.49 17.29
C MET A 1 -12.53 -1.36 17.00
N LYS A 2 -12.28 -0.13 17.46
CA LYS A 2 -13.19 1.01 17.18
C LYS A 2 -12.98 1.46 15.73
N GLY A 3 -14.06 1.65 14.97
CA GLY A 3 -14.00 2.22 13.60
C GLY A 3 -13.88 1.23 12.43
N ALA A 4 -13.90 -0.09 12.68
CA ALA A 4 -14.05 -1.07 11.59
C ALA A 4 -15.52 -1.19 11.17
N VAL A 5 -15.77 -1.51 9.90
CA VAL A 5 -17.11 -1.83 9.40
C VAL A 5 -17.71 -2.97 10.24
N GLN A 6 -18.98 -2.84 10.61
CA GLN A 6 -19.70 -3.89 11.33
C GLN A 6 -19.66 -5.20 10.52
N ASP A 7 -19.59 -6.34 11.20
CA ASP A 7 -19.52 -7.68 10.62
C ASP A 7 -18.27 -8.02 9.77
N THR A 8 -17.26 -7.14 9.74
CA THR A 8 -15.96 -7.43 9.14
C THR A 8 -14.95 -7.86 10.21
N LYS A 9 -14.39 -9.06 10.07
CA LYS A 9 -13.30 -9.51 10.95
C LYS A 9 -12.01 -8.78 10.59
N VAL A 10 -11.36 -8.19 11.59
CA VAL A 10 -10.12 -7.44 11.43
C VAL A 10 -9.03 -8.01 12.35
N TRP A 11 -7.83 -8.10 11.81
CA TRP A 11 -6.62 -8.51 12.53
C TRP A 11 -5.54 -7.45 12.34
N LEU A 12 -4.75 -7.19 13.38
CA LEU A 12 -3.56 -6.34 13.30
C LEU A 12 -2.34 -7.20 13.53
N PHE A 13 -1.33 -7.00 12.69
CA PHE A 13 -0.04 -7.66 12.76
C PHE A 13 1.05 -6.61 12.66
N ASP A 14 2.16 -6.82 13.36
CA ASP A 14 3.41 -6.19 12.97
C ASP A 14 3.95 -6.83 11.67
N THR A 15 5.00 -6.25 11.09
CA THR A 15 5.53 -6.74 9.80
C THR A 15 6.06 -8.16 9.89
N ALA A 16 6.70 -8.54 10.99
CA ALA A 16 7.25 -9.89 11.17
C ALA A 16 6.12 -10.93 11.22
N THR A 17 5.10 -10.69 12.04
CA THR A 17 3.92 -11.55 12.12
C THR A 17 3.16 -11.58 10.80
N ALA A 18 3.07 -10.46 10.08
CA ALA A 18 2.44 -10.43 8.76
C ALA A 18 3.17 -11.36 7.76
N ILE A 19 4.50 -11.35 7.73
CA ILE A 19 5.31 -12.23 6.88
C ILE A 19 5.00 -13.71 7.18
N GLU A 20 4.84 -14.09 8.44
CA GLU A 20 4.50 -15.47 8.83
C GLU A 20 3.04 -15.85 8.50
N LYS A 21 2.10 -14.91 8.60
CA LYS A 21 0.65 -15.18 8.47
C LYS A 21 0.14 -15.07 7.04
N LEU A 22 0.70 -14.16 6.24
CA LEU A 22 0.23 -13.90 4.88
C LEU A 22 0.24 -15.13 3.95
N PRO A 23 1.20 -16.08 4.02
CA PRO A 23 1.11 -17.32 3.24
C PRO A 23 -0.20 -18.08 3.45
N LYS A 24 -0.72 -18.12 4.68
CA LYS A 24 -2.00 -18.77 5.00
C LYS A 24 -3.19 -17.99 4.46
N VAL A 25 -3.08 -16.66 4.42
CA VAL A 25 -4.08 -15.77 3.84
C VAL A 25 -4.15 -15.97 2.33
N ILE A 26 -2.99 -16.05 1.66
CA ILE A 26 -2.87 -16.27 0.21
C ILE A 26 -3.41 -17.65 -0.19
N ALA A 27 -3.16 -18.68 0.61
CA ALA A 27 -3.64 -20.04 0.35
C ALA A 27 -5.13 -20.26 0.69
N SER A 28 -5.79 -19.27 1.29
CA SER A 28 -7.19 -19.37 1.73
C SER A 28 -8.15 -19.06 0.59
N GLU A 29 -9.28 -19.76 0.54
CA GLU A 29 -10.37 -19.48 -0.41
C GLU A 29 -11.13 -18.18 -0.08
N LYS A 30 -10.90 -17.61 1.10
CA LYS A 30 -11.55 -16.36 1.52
C LYS A 30 -10.89 -15.16 0.85
N ARG A 31 -11.68 -14.10 0.62
CA ARG A 31 -11.16 -12.82 0.13
C ARG A 31 -10.76 -11.93 1.29
N TYR A 32 -9.54 -11.40 1.22
CA TYR A 32 -8.96 -10.52 2.22
C TYR A 32 -8.61 -9.19 1.61
N PHE A 33 -8.68 -8.14 2.43
CA PHE A 33 -8.10 -6.85 2.13
C PHE A 33 -6.86 -6.66 3.01
N VAL A 34 -5.70 -6.46 2.39
CA VAL A 34 -4.45 -6.21 3.11
C VAL A 34 -4.19 -4.70 3.11
N ILE A 35 -4.06 -4.11 4.30
CA ILE A 35 -3.75 -2.69 4.47
C ILE A 35 -2.33 -2.58 5.02
N GLY A 36 -1.43 -2.04 4.20
CA GLY A 36 -0.09 -1.64 4.65
C GLY A 36 -0.10 -0.22 5.22
N LYS A 37 0.69 0.03 6.27
CA LYS A 37 0.83 1.39 6.83
C LYS A 37 1.63 2.33 5.90
N SER A 38 2.56 1.78 5.12
CA SER A 38 3.39 2.52 4.16
C SER A 38 3.86 1.61 3.03
N PRO A 39 4.29 2.16 1.87
CA PRO A 39 4.93 1.36 0.82
C PRO A 39 6.21 0.67 1.30
N VAL A 40 6.93 1.23 2.27
CA VAL A 40 8.12 0.61 2.87
C VAL A 40 7.77 -0.72 3.54
N THR A 41 6.63 -0.79 4.23
CA THR A 41 6.14 -2.04 4.82
C THR A 41 5.80 -3.07 3.75
N LEU A 42 5.14 -2.65 2.66
CA LEU A 42 4.79 -3.54 1.56
C LEU A 42 6.04 -4.08 0.87
N LYS A 43 7.01 -3.21 0.54
CA LYS A 43 8.31 -3.60 0.01
C LYS A 43 8.98 -4.66 0.89
N ARG A 44 9.06 -4.44 2.21
CA ARG A 44 9.68 -5.39 3.15
C ARG A 44 8.99 -6.76 3.17
N ILE A 45 7.66 -6.79 3.03
CA ILE A 45 6.89 -8.04 2.97
C ILE A 45 7.26 -8.81 1.69
N GLU A 46 7.36 -8.12 0.55
CA GLU A 46 7.70 -8.75 -0.72
C GLU A 46 9.16 -9.17 -0.83
N GLU A 47 10.09 -8.37 -0.29
CA GLU A 47 11.51 -8.75 -0.13
C GLU A 47 11.68 -10.01 0.73
N ALA A 48 10.77 -10.27 1.66
CA ALA A 48 10.73 -11.51 2.44
C ALA A 48 10.13 -12.71 1.69
N GLY A 49 9.86 -12.57 0.39
CA GLY A 49 9.33 -13.64 -0.48
C GLY A 49 7.81 -13.78 -0.46
N ILE A 50 7.09 -12.86 0.18
CA ILE A 50 5.63 -12.91 0.25
C ILE A 50 5.03 -12.15 -0.94
N SER A 51 4.38 -12.87 -1.85
CA SER A 51 3.75 -12.29 -3.03
C SER A 51 2.64 -11.29 -2.64
N LEU A 52 2.73 -10.07 -3.16
CA LEU A 52 1.68 -9.05 -3.07
C LEU A 52 0.74 -9.02 -4.30
N LYS A 53 0.95 -9.92 -5.26
CA LYS A 53 0.04 -10.08 -6.41
C LYS A 53 -1.38 -10.32 -5.93
N ASN A 54 -2.31 -9.56 -6.48
CA ASN A 54 -3.72 -9.58 -6.10
C ASN A 54 -4.63 -9.57 -7.33
N ALA A 55 -5.92 -9.77 -7.11
CA ALA A 55 -6.92 -9.93 -8.17
C ALA A 55 -6.99 -8.75 -9.15
N ASN A 56 -6.59 -7.54 -8.72
CA ASN A 56 -6.69 -6.34 -9.53
C ASN A 56 -5.33 -5.86 -10.06
N GLY A 57 -4.23 -6.57 -9.74
CA GLY A 57 -2.87 -6.22 -10.18
C GLY A 57 -2.36 -4.86 -9.68
N LYS A 58 -3.00 -4.30 -8.65
CA LYS A 58 -2.82 -2.90 -8.23
C LYS A 58 -2.56 -2.76 -6.73
N ILE A 59 -1.78 -1.76 -6.38
CA ILE A 59 -1.66 -1.22 -5.02
C ILE A 59 -2.37 0.13 -5.01
N ASN A 60 -3.47 0.22 -4.25
CA ASN A 60 -4.18 1.48 -4.05
C ASN A 60 -3.60 2.24 -2.86
N VAL A 61 -3.16 3.47 -3.10
CA VAL A 61 -2.71 4.41 -2.07
C VAL A 61 -3.87 5.35 -1.74
N GLY A 62 -4.38 5.22 -0.52
CA GLY A 62 -5.37 6.15 0.04
C GLY A 62 -4.68 7.42 0.56
N PRO A 63 -4.92 7.81 1.82
CA PRO A 63 -4.24 8.96 2.42
C PRO A 63 -2.83 8.61 2.92
N MET A 64 -1.90 9.52 2.72
CA MET A 64 -0.58 9.54 3.36
C MET A 64 -0.36 10.95 3.92
N SER A 65 -0.48 11.10 5.24
CA SER A 65 -0.45 12.40 5.89
C SER A 65 0.89 13.11 5.74
N ALA A 66 0.82 14.44 5.57
CA ALA A 66 1.98 15.32 5.63
C ALA A 66 2.70 15.23 6.99
N ARG A 67 4.02 15.20 6.93
CA ARG A 67 4.97 15.20 8.06
C ARG A 67 6.09 16.18 7.74
N ALA A 68 6.98 16.42 8.70
CA ALA A 68 8.06 17.41 8.54
C ALA A 68 9.03 17.10 7.38
N ASP A 69 9.17 15.83 7.01
CA ASP A 69 10.12 15.30 6.02
C ASP A 69 9.47 14.89 4.69
N THR A 70 8.20 15.27 4.46
CA THR A 70 7.44 14.80 3.29
C THR A 70 7.14 15.91 2.29
N THR A 71 7.12 15.56 1.02
CA THR A 71 6.64 16.41 -0.09
C THR A 71 5.25 15.96 -0.52
N THR A 72 4.32 16.92 -0.66
CA THR A 72 2.96 16.65 -1.13
C THR A 72 2.95 16.34 -2.62
N ILE A 73 2.40 15.19 -3.00
CA ILE A 73 2.28 14.72 -4.39
C ILE A 73 0.83 14.71 -4.90
N GLY A 74 -0.14 14.84 -4.01
CA GLY A 74 -1.55 14.98 -4.36
C GLY A 74 -2.46 15.21 -3.14
N PRO A 75 -3.79 15.17 -3.35
CA PRO A 75 -4.77 15.45 -2.29
C PRO A 75 -4.66 14.45 -1.14
N ASN A 76 -4.15 14.89 0.01
CA ASN A 76 -3.87 14.06 1.20
C ASN A 76 -2.83 12.95 0.97
N GLN A 77 -1.90 13.13 0.03
CA GLN A 77 -0.73 12.25 -0.12
C GLN A 77 0.57 13.04 -0.09
N SER A 78 1.38 12.77 0.92
CA SER A 78 2.72 13.29 1.11
C SER A 78 3.70 12.16 1.35
N VAL A 79 4.87 12.23 0.72
CA VAL A 79 5.87 11.15 0.71
C VAL A 79 7.24 11.68 1.10
N ASN A 80 8.03 10.88 1.80
CA ASN A 80 9.45 11.13 2.05
C ASN A 80 10.35 10.27 1.13
N GLY A 81 11.67 10.41 1.26
CA GLY A 81 12.65 9.71 0.41
C GLY A 81 12.52 8.18 0.43
N ASP A 82 12.30 7.59 1.60
CA ASP A 82 12.15 6.13 1.74
C ASP A 82 10.87 5.61 1.08
N GLU A 83 9.78 6.37 1.18
CA GLU A 83 8.50 6.03 0.55
C GLU A 83 8.57 6.16 -0.97
N ILE A 84 9.26 7.18 -1.49
CA ILE A 84 9.56 7.34 -2.92
C ILE A 84 10.34 6.13 -3.43
N ALA A 85 11.42 5.75 -2.74
CA ALA A 85 12.24 4.60 -3.11
C ALA A 85 11.46 3.28 -3.05
N ALA A 86 10.55 3.13 -2.08
CA ALA A 86 9.69 1.96 -1.99
C ALA A 86 8.66 1.89 -3.12
N PHE A 87 8.03 3.00 -3.50
CA PHE A 87 7.14 3.03 -4.66
C PHE A 87 7.88 2.71 -5.97
N ASP A 88 9.07 3.29 -6.17
CA ASP A 88 9.90 2.98 -7.33
C ASP A 88 10.22 1.48 -7.40
N TRP A 89 10.63 0.87 -6.27
CA TRP A 89 10.91 -0.56 -6.18
C TRP A 89 9.69 -1.43 -6.50
N LEU A 90 8.53 -1.13 -5.90
CA LEU A 90 7.28 -1.88 -6.12
C LEU A 90 6.86 -1.81 -7.60
N THR A 91 6.97 -0.64 -8.21
CA THR A 91 6.62 -0.45 -9.63
C THR A 91 7.57 -1.23 -10.54
N GLN A 92 8.88 -1.24 -10.23
CA GLN A 92 9.87 -2.05 -10.93
C GLN A 92 9.61 -3.56 -10.81
N HIS A 93 8.97 -4.00 -9.72
CA HIS A 93 8.59 -5.40 -9.49
C HIS A 93 7.21 -5.75 -10.07
N GLY A 94 6.64 -4.88 -10.90
CA GLY A 94 5.44 -5.15 -11.70
C GLY A 94 4.13 -4.77 -11.02
N HIS A 95 4.16 -4.02 -9.92
CA HIS A 95 2.94 -3.50 -9.30
C HIS A 95 2.50 -2.20 -9.97
N LEU A 96 1.21 -2.10 -10.27
CA LEU A 96 0.60 -0.83 -10.65
C LEU A 96 0.20 -0.06 -9.38
N VAL A 97 0.88 1.06 -9.13
CA VAL A 97 0.59 1.91 -7.96
C VAL A 97 -0.31 3.06 -8.40
N GLU A 98 -1.52 3.11 -7.82
CA GLU A 98 -2.51 4.16 -8.08
C GLU A 98 -2.85 4.90 -6.79
N PHE A 99 -3.02 6.22 -6.89
CA PHE A 99 -3.42 7.08 -5.79
C PHE A 99 -4.90 7.41 -5.94
N ARG A 100 -5.72 6.90 -5.02
CA ARG A 100 -7.17 7.15 -4.98
C ARG A 100 -7.68 7.06 -3.55
N LEU A 101 -8.32 8.15 -3.08
CA LEU A 101 -8.84 8.25 -1.71
C LEU A 101 -10.12 7.44 -1.50
N VAL A 102 -11.04 7.52 -2.45
CA VAL A 102 -12.35 6.85 -2.42
C VAL A 102 -12.68 6.29 -3.81
N PRO A 103 -13.49 5.23 -3.92
CA PRO A 103 -13.71 4.53 -5.20
C PRO A 103 -14.16 5.44 -6.36
N ASP A 104 -14.98 6.45 -6.07
CA ASP A 104 -15.58 7.36 -7.06
C ASP A 104 -14.71 8.59 -7.38
N ALA A 105 -13.59 8.77 -6.69
CA ALA A 105 -12.66 9.86 -6.96
C ALA A 105 -11.78 9.55 -8.17
N SER A 106 -11.28 10.60 -8.81
CA SER A 106 -10.21 10.47 -9.80
C SER A 106 -8.98 9.81 -9.18
N CYS A 107 -8.22 9.10 -10.01
CA CYS A 107 -6.94 8.52 -9.63
C CYS A 107 -5.83 9.00 -10.55
N TYR A 108 -4.61 8.92 -10.03
CA TYR A 108 -3.39 9.15 -10.79
C TYR A 108 -2.37 8.05 -10.45
N SER A 109 -1.46 7.79 -11.37
CA SER A 109 -0.45 6.75 -11.19
C SER A 109 0.75 7.26 -10.39
N TRP A 110 1.59 6.34 -9.92
CA TRP A 110 2.91 6.71 -9.38
C TRP A 110 3.77 7.46 -10.41
N GLN A 111 3.67 7.13 -11.70
CA GLN A 111 4.39 7.83 -12.74
C GLN A 111 3.98 9.31 -12.85
N ASP A 112 2.68 9.61 -12.72
CA ASP A 112 2.16 10.97 -12.71
C ASP A 112 2.62 11.73 -11.46
N ALA A 113 2.61 11.05 -10.30
CA ALA A 113 3.07 11.62 -9.03
C ALA A 113 4.57 11.97 -9.08
N ARG A 114 5.39 11.09 -9.66
CA ARG A 114 6.85 11.23 -9.74
C ARG A 114 7.28 12.42 -10.58
N GLN A 115 6.46 12.87 -11.53
CA GLN A 115 6.74 14.10 -12.30
C GLN A 115 6.70 15.36 -11.44
N LYS A 116 5.96 15.36 -10.32
CA LYS A 116 5.87 16.49 -9.38
C LYS A 116 7.02 16.54 -8.38
N LEU A 117 7.83 15.49 -8.30
CA LEU A 117 9.00 15.39 -7.42
C LEU A 117 10.30 15.82 -8.12
N LYS A 118 10.21 16.28 -9.39
CA LYS A 118 11.33 16.77 -10.18
C LYS A 118 11.53 18.28 -10.01
#